data_AF-A0A7S2V0V6-F1
#
_entry.id   AF-A0A7S2V0V6-F1
#
_cell.length_a   1.000
_cell.length_b   1.000
_cell.length_c   1.000
_cell.angle_alpha   90.00
_cell.angle_beta   90.00
_cell.angle_gamma   90.00
#
_symmetry.space_group_name_H-M   'P 1'
#
loop_
_entity.id
_entity.type
_entity.pdbx_description
1 polymer ?
#
loop_
_entity_poly.entity_id
_entity_poly.type
_entity_poly.pdbx_seq_one_letter_code
_entity_poly.pdbx_strand_id
1 'polypeptide(L)'
;EERAEILWKSIERLIPDVRKRAKVSLIGSPLTHERFLRRSRGTYGPVFDLIGQEFINPNSLPIKDLQICGDSLFPGIGVPAVAVSGMNAANTMTPVLKHIKLLLNSGAGY
;
A
#
# COMPACT_ATOMS: atom_id res chain seq x y z
N GLU A 1 -15.17 13.35 16.78
CA GLU A 1 -14.82 12.83 18.11
C GLU A 1 -15.79 11.76 18.59
N GLU A 2 -17.11 12.03 18.61
CA GLU A 2 -18.15 11.07 19.00
C GLU A 2 -17.98 9.64 18.43
N ARG A 3 -17.75 9.49 17.12
CA ARG A 3 -17.58 8.16 16.49
C ARG A 3 -16.37 7.37 17.00
N ALA A 4 -15.34 8.03 17.54
CA ALA A 4 -14.14 7.37 18.05
C ALA A 4 -14.33 6.84 19.48
N GLU A 5 -15.38 7.26 20.19
CA GLU A 5 -15.61 6.89 21.59
C GLU A 5 -15.79 5.38 21.80
N ILE A 6 -16.32 4.67 20.81
CA ILE A 6 -16.46 3.21 20.88
C ILE A 6 -15.09 2.50 20.93
N LEU A 7 -14.08 3.05 20.25
CA LEU A 7 -12.72 2.49 20.25
C LEU A 7 -12.07 2.70 21.62
N TRP A 8 -12.21 3.89 22.21
CA TRP A 8 -11.73 4.17 23.56
C TRP A 8 -12.37 3.25 24.60
N LYS A 9 -13.72 3.15 24.61
CA LYS A 9 -14.45 2.28 25.54
C LYS A 9 -14.03 0.81 25.43
N SER A 10 -13.65 0.36 24.22
CA SER A 10 -13.18 -1.00 24.00
C SER A 10 -11.81 -1.24 24.64
N ILE A 11 -10.89 -0.28 24.52
CA ILE A 11 -9.55 -0.37 25.12
C ILE A 11 -9.60 -0.21 26.65
N GLU A 12 -10.48 0.66 27.17
CA GLU A 12 -10.68 0.89 28.60
C GLU A 12 -11.09 -0.37 29.37
N ARG A 13 -11.72 -1.35 28.71
CA ARG A 13 -12.02 -2.66 29.33
C ARG A 13 -10.78 -3.46 29.72
N LEU A 14 -9.67 -3.25 29.00
CA LEU A 14 -8.38 -3.93 29.24
C LEU A 14 -7.41 -3.03 29.99
N ILE A 15 -7.45 -1.71 29.72
CA ILE A 15 -6.56 -0.71 30.30
C ILE A 15 -7.42 0.47 30.80
N PRO A 16 -7.97 0.39 32.03
CA PRO A 16 -8.97 1.34 32.53
C PRO A 16 -8.55 2.81 32.56
N ASP A 17 -7.24 3.08 32.66
CA ASP A 17 -6.65 4.41 32.69
C ASP A 17 -5.94 4.79 31.38
N VAL A 18 -6.21 4.10 30.26
CA VAL A 18 -5.52 4.31 28.98
C VAL A 18 -5.50 5.78 28.52
N ARG A 19 -6.59 6.52 28.74
CA ARG A 19 -6.65 7.95 28.37
C ARG A 19 -5.66 8.81 29.15
N LYS A 20 -5.37 8.47 30.41
CA LYS A 20 -4.35 9.16 31.23
C LYS A 20 -2.93 8.83 30.76
N ARG A 21 -2.75 7.66 30.12
CA ARG A 21 -1.46 7.20 29.59
C ARG A 21 -1.18 7.72 28.17
N ALA A 22 -2.22 8.10 27.44
CA ALA A 22 -2.12 8.59 26.07
C ALA A 22 -1.43 9.96 26.03
N LYS A 23 -0.20 10.01 25.50
CA LYS A 23 0.52 11.28 25.26
C LYS A 23 0.07 11.98 23.99
N VAL A 24 -0.35 11.20 23.00
CA VAL A 24 -0.82 11.69 21.69
C VAL A 24 -2.04 10.87 21.29
N SER A 25 -3.07 11.55 20.82
CA SER A 25 -4.27 10.93 20.27
C SER A 25 -4.69 11.70 19.03
N LEU A 26 -4.73 11.01 17.89
CA LEU A 26 -5.19 11.55 16.61
C LEU A 26 -6.30 10.67 16.07
N ILE A 27 -7.43 11.25 15.71
CA ILE A 27 -8.57 10.51 15.16
C ILE A 27 -8.40 10.38 13.65
N GLY A 28 -8.28 9.14 13.18
CA GLY A 28 -8.34 8.79 11.77
C GLY A 28 -9.79 8.56 11.32
N SER A 29 -10.12 9.06 10.13
CA SER A 29 -11.38 8.77 9.44
C SER A 29 -11.09 8.47 7.96
N PRO A 30 -12.04 7.94 7.17
CA PRO A 30 -11.88 7.83 5.73
C PRO A 30 -11.51 9.18 5.07
N LEU A 31 -12.03 10.31 5.56
CA LEU A 31 -11.63 11.64 5.08
C LEU A 31 -10.15 11.94 5.36
N THR A 32 -9.61 11.44 6.47
CA THR A 32 -8.17 11.51 6.78
C THR A 32 -7.36 10.70 5.76
N HIS A 33 -7.79 9.47 5.43
CA HIS A 33 -7.14 8.68 4.38
C HIS A 33 -7.19 9.36 3.01
N GLU A 34 -8.34 9.91 2.62
CA GLU A 34 -8.49 10.63 1.36
C GLU A 34 -7.57 11.85 1.30
N ARG A 35 -7.54 12.65 2.37
CA ARG A 35 -6.70 13.85 2.47
C ARG A 35 -5.20 13.55 2.38
N PHE A 36 -4.71 12.57 3.14
CA PHE A 36 -3.26 12.35 3.26
C PHE A 36 -2.70 11.36 2.23
N LEU A 37 -3.52 10.42 1.77
CA LEU A 37 -3.08 9.33 0.89
C LEU A 37 -3.68 9.42 -0.51
N ARG A 38 -4.52 10.44 -0.80
CA ARG A 38 -5.23 10.62 -2.08
C ARG A 38 -6.03 9.39 -2.47
N ARG A 39 -6.67 8.76 -1.47
CA ARG A 39 -7.50 7.57 -1.66
C ARG A 39 -8.91 7.97 -1.99
N SER A 40 -9.43 7.46 -3.10
CA SER A 40 -10.84 7.62 -3.46
C SER A 40 -11.71 7.18 -2.30
N ARG A 41 -12.57 8.08 -1.79
CA ARG A 41 -13.48 7.82 -0.66
C ARG A 41 -12.80 7.33 0.61
N GLY A 42 -11.50 7.56 0.77
CA GLY A 42 -10.73 7.14 1.93
C GLY A 42 -10.47 5.64 2.05
N THR A 43 -10.53 4.88 0.96
CA THR A 43 -10.34 3.42 0.99
C THR A 43 -8.96 3.03 1.53
N TYR A 44 -8.91 1.95 2.30
CA TYR A 44 -7.64 1.38 2.76
C TYR A 44 -6.86 0.71 1.63
N GLY A 45 -7.55 0.11 0.66
CA GLY A 45 -7.00 -0.65 -0.46
C GLY A 45 -8.01 -0.73 -1.62
N PRO A 46 -7.67 -1.39 -2.74
CA PRO A 46 -8.66 -1.75 -3.74
C PRO A 46 -9.71 -2.66 -3.10
N VAL A 47 -10.97 -2.41 -3.41
CA VAL A 47 -12.10 -3.22 -2.96
C VAL A 47 -12.51 -4.09 -4.12
N PHE A 48 -12.50 -5.41 -3.91
CA PHE A 48 -13.00 -6.38 -4.87
C PHE A 48 -14.42 -6.75 -4.46
N ASP A 49 -15.41 -6.16 -5.13
CA ASP A 49 -16.83 -6.36 -4.77
C ASP A 49 -17.37 -7.74 -5.23
N LEU A 50 -16.60 -8.51 -6.01
CA LEU A 50 -17.05 -9.77 -6.62
C LEU A 50 -15.95 -10.85 -6.58
N ILE A 51 -16.38 -12.10 -6.43
CA ILE A 51 -15.52 -13.28 -6.62
C ILE A 51 -14.98 -13.25 -8.06
N GLY A 52 -13.66 -13.36 -8.21
CA GLY A 52 -12.99 -13.38 -9.51
C GLY A 52 -12.49 -12.02 -10.01
N GLN A 53 -12.63 -10.93 -9.24
CA GLN A 53 -11.88 -9.72 -9.54
C GLN A 53 -10.42 -9.87 -9.09
N GLU A 54 -9.51 -9.60 -10.01
CA GLU A 54 -8.08 -9.57 -9.78
C GLU A 54 -7.58 -8.13 -9.65
N PHE A 55 -6.40 -7.98 -9.06
CA PHE A 55 -5.71 -6.70 -9.10
C PHE A 55 -5.48 -6.26 -10.54
N ILE A 56 -5.47 -4.93 -10.75
CA ILE A 56 -5.09 -4.35 -12.03
C ILE A 56 -3.69 -4.86 -12.41
N ASN A 57 -3.54 -5.36 -13.63
CA ASN A 57 -2.23 -5.74 -14.15
C ASN A 57 -1.39 -4.46 -14.38
N PRO A 58 -0.17 -4.35 -13.81
CA PRO A 58 0.69 -3.17 -13.96
C PRO A 58 1.00 -2.80 -15.43
N ASN A 59 0.96 -3.79 -16.33
CA ASN A 59 1.27 -3.62 -17.76
C ASN A 59 0.02 -3.34 -18.62
N SER A 60 -1.15 -3.11 -18.02
CA SER A 60 -2.41 -2.97 -18.76
C SER A 60 -2.63 -1.58 -19.40
N LEU A 61 -1.78 -0.59 -19.10
CA LEU A 61 -1.94 0.75 -19.65
C LEU A 61 -1.51 0.84 -21.12
N PRO A 62 -2.34 1.38 -22.03
CA PRO A 62 -2.00 1.54 -23.45
C PRO A 62 -1.15 2.80 -23.71
N ILE A 63 -0.37 3.26 -22.73
CA ILE A 63 0.44 4.49 -22.82
C ILE A 63 1.91 4.08 -22.81
N LYS A 64 2.61 4.40 -23.90
CA LYS A 64 4.03 4.11 -24.05
C LYS A 64 4.86 4.84 -22.99
N ASP A 65 5.88 4.16 -22.45
CA ASP A 65 6.85 4.69 -21.49
C ASP A 65 6.25 5.20 -20.16
N LEU A 66 5.00 4.82 -19.86
CA LEU A 66 4.35 5.05 -18.58
C LEU A 66 4.16 3.73 -17.83
N GLN A 67 4.53 3.70 -16.55
CA GLN A 67 4.32 2.56 -15.66
C GLN A 67 3.49 2.99 -14.45
N ILE A 68 2.72 2.05 -13.90
CA ILE A 68 2.00 2.23 -12.63
C ILE A 68 2.54 1.29 -11.57
N CYS A 69 2.60 1.78 -10.34
CA CYS A 69 2.98 1.01 -9.16
C CYS A 69 2.21 1.51 -7.93
N GLY A 70 2.12 0.68 -6.90
CA GLY A 70 1.36 0.97 -5.69
C GLY A 70 0.57 -0.23 -5.20
N ASP A 71 -0.31 0.01 -4.23
CA ASP A 71 -1.11 -1.02 -3.57
C ASP A 71 -2.47 -1.30 -4.22
N SER A 72 -2.87 -0.50 -5.20
CA SER A 72 -4.13 -0.68 -5.95
C SER A 72 -4.00 -1.68 -7.12
N LEU A 73 -2.81 -2.24 -7.34
CA LEU A 73 -2.51 -3.15 -8.43
C LEU A 73 -1.67 -4.32 -7.92
N PHE A 74 -1.44 -5.31 -8.77
CA PHE A 74 -0.69 -6.49 -8.38
C PHE A 74 0.73 -6.09 -7.92
N PRO A 75 1.24 -6.59 -6.78
CA PRO A 75 0.74 -7.72 -5.97
C PRO A 75 -0.22 -7.36 -4.83
N GLY A 76 -0.56 -6.08 -4.64
CA GLY A 76 -1.63 -5.65 -3.74
C GLY A 76 -1.20 -4.83 -2.53
N ILE A 77 -1.96 -4.96 -1.44
CA ILE A 77 -1.88 -4.09 -0.27
C ILE A 77 -0.73 -4.42 0.69
N GLY A 78 -0.26 -3.40 1.42
CA GLY A 78 0.76 -3.53 2.47
C GLY A 78 2.17 -3.19 2.00
N VAL A 79 3.03 -2.81 2.96
CA VAL A 79 4.38 -2.30 2.66
C VAL A 79 5.20 -3.24 1.77
N PRO A 80 5.27 -4.57 2.02
CA PRO A 80 6.04 -5.48 1.16
C PRO A 80 5.49 -5.53 -0.26
N ALA A 81 4.17 -5.61 -0.42
CA ALA A 81 3.53 -5.69 -1.74
C ALA A 81 3.74 -4.41 -2.56
N VAL A 82 3.64 -3.24 -1.91
CA VAL A 82 3.94 -1.94 -2.54
C VAL A 82 5.40 -1.85 -2.96
N ALA A 83 6.33 -2.30 -2.12
CA ALA A 83 7.75 -2.31 -2.44
C ALA A 83 8.05 -3.19 -3.67
N VAL A 84 7.45 -4.38 -3.73
CA VAL A 84 7.56 -5.28 -4.90
C VAL A 84 6.90 -4.66 -6.14
N SER A 85 5.73 -4.01 -6.00
CA SER A 85 5.08 -3.28 -7.11
C SER A 85 6.01 -2.23 -7.71
N GLY A 86 6.65 -1.42 -6.86
CA GLY A 86 7.63 -0.42 -7.29
C GLY A 86 8.87 -1.03 -7.96
N MET A 87 9.36 -2.14 -7.41
CA MET A 87 10.48 -2.90 -7.99
C MET A 87 10.12 -3.44 -9.38
N ASN A 88 8.92 -3.99 -9.55
CA ASN A 88 8.43 -4.48 -10.83
C ASN A 88 8.39 -3.35 -11.87
N ALA A 89 7.80 -2.20 -11.54
CA ALA A 89 7.75 -1.05 -12.44
C ALA A 89 9.16 -0.58 -12.84
N ALA A 90 10.09 -0.49 -11.89
CA ALA A 90 11.48 -0.10 -12.16
C ALA A 90 12.21 -1.11 -13.07
N ASN A 91 12.01 -2.40 -12.83
CA ASN A 91 12.61 -3.48 -13.61
C ASN A 91 12.05 -3.54 -15.04
N THR A 92 10.74 -3.30 -15.23
CA THR A 92 10.09 -3.24 -16.54
C THR A 92 10.68 -2.16 -17.43
N MET A 93 11.09 -1.02 -16.86
CA MET A 93 11.72 0.08 -17.61
C MET A 93 13.20 -0.18 -17.95
N THR A 94 13.79 -1.26 -17.44
CA THR A 94 15.22 -1.54 -17.61
C THR A 94 15.42 -2.70 -18.59
N PRO A 95 16.23 -2.53 -19.66
CA PRO A 95 16.50 -3.61 -20.60
C PRO A 95 17.12 -4.84 -19.91
N VAL A 96 16.68 -6.04 -20.31
CA VAL A 96 17.14 -7.33 -19.76
C VAL A 96 18.67 -7.44 -19.73
N LEU A 97 19.37 -6.93 -20.75
CA LEU A 97 20.84 -6.94 -20.79
C LEU A 97 21.50 -6.18 -19.64
N LYS A 98 20.87 -5.10 -19.14
CA LYS A 98 21.38 -4.37 -17.97
C LYS A 98 21.21 -5.18 -16.68
N HIS A 99 20.10 -5.91 -16.55
CA HIS A 99 19.87 -6.84 -15.44
C HIS A 99 20.91 -7.96 -15.44
N ILE A 100 21.17 -8.56 -16.60
CA ILE A 100 22.21 -9.59 -16.74
C ILE A 100 23.58 -9.02 -16.35
N LYS A 101 23.94 -7.83 -16.86
CA LYS A 101 25.20 -7.17 -16.52
C LYS A 101 25.34 -6.92 -15.00
N LEU A 102 24.26 -6.51 -14.33
CA LEU A 102 24.25 -6.33 -12.89
C LEU A 102 24.56 -7.63 -12.14
N LEU A 103 23.92 -8.74 -12.54
CA LEU A 103 24.12 -10.06 -11.92
C LEU A 103 25.54 -10.61 -12.14
N LEU A 104 26.11 -10.42 -13.34
CA LEU A 104 27.49 -10.80 -13.62
C LEU A 104 28.49 -9.99 -12.78
N ASN A 105 28.21 -8.70 -12.58
CA ASN A 105 29.08 -7.80 -11.82
C ASN A 105 28.96 -7.95 -10.30
N SER A 106 27.85 -8.47 -9.78
CA SER A 106 27.63 -8.62 -8.34
C SER A 106 28.31 -9.85 -7.73
N GLY A 107 29.01 -10.66 -8.55
CA GLY A 107 29.59 -11.93 -8.10
C GLY A 107 28.55 -12.99 -7.75
N ALA A 108 27.28 -12.76 -8.11
CA ALA A 108 26.18 -13.72 -7.95
C ALA A 108 26.02 -14.66 -9.16
N GLY A 109 26.85 -14.48 -10.19
CA GLY A 109 27.01 -15.45 -11.27
C GLY A 109 27.89 -16.61 -10.81
N TYR A 110 27.48 -17.83 -11.13
CA TYR A 110 28.35 -19.02 -11.10
C TYR A 110 29.66 -18.77 -11.85
#